data_AF-M3BNL5-F1
#
_entry.id   AF-M3BNL5-F1
#
_cell.length_a   1.000
_cell.length_b   1.000
_cell.length_c   1.000
_cell.angle_alpha   90.00
_cell.angle_beta   90.00
_cell.angle_gamma   90.00
#
_symmetry.space_group_name_H-M   'P 1'
#
loop_
_entity.id
_entity.type
_entity.pdbx_description
1 polymer ?
#
loop_
_entity_poly.entity_id
_entity_poly.type
_entity_poly.pdbx_seq_one_letter_code
_entity_poly.pdbx_strand_id
1 'polypeptide(L)'
;MYYAVLGPLRLVVDGEPLSMRSRNLSIILTTLLVRAGSVVTVDDLIREVWTQPPQRARDAIYVNISKLRRTLGDMSQDGVLRSRYPGYVMRPHDGQLDLQVFHRHRVEGHRYMANGDYLAAVHAWKAGLSLCRGTPLGGAHCGTGPILGSFDSWLQQSRAECVELAAWSQLRGGLCHSAISFLTLHLAQYPLNEILHQQLMLAFFLSRHRAQSLGVFQRACRVLADELGVGPSRDLQVVRDIVLTDDVGRAERVLASAVASSVSSLRPSGELWCQPDSVD
;
A
#
# COMPACT_ATOMS: atom_id res chain seq x y z
N MET A 1 1.51 21.96 7.76
CA MET A 1 2.06 21.35 6.52
C MET A 1 1.73 19.86 6.51
N TYR A 2 1.30 19.33 5.37
CA TYR A 2 0.99 17.92 5.15
C TYR A 2 1.69 17.40 3.89
N TYR A 3 2.19 16.17 3.97
CA TYR A 3 2.99 15.48 2.98
C TYR A 3 2.26 14.24 2.52
N ALA A 4 2.14 14.08 1.21
CA ALA A 4 1.40 13.00 0.63
C ALA A 4 2.24 12.24 -0.40
N VAL A 5 2.68 11.02 -0.07
CA VAL A 5 3.58 10.17 -0.87
C VAL A 5 2.94 8.86 -1.34
N LEU A 6 1.72 8.53 -0.92
CA LEU A 6 1.00 7.32 -1.36
C LEU A 6 0.39 7.47 -2.77
N GLY A 7 1.13 8.11 -3.67
CA GLY A 7 0.71 8.53 -5.01
C GLY A 7 1.69 9.59 -5.53
N PRO A 8 1.33 10.38 -6.55
CA PRO A 8 2.12 11.55 -6.92
C PRO A 8 2.34 12.44 -5.70
N LEU A 9 3.60 12.88 -5.51
CA LEU A 9 4.00 13.71 -4.39
C LEU A 9 3.14 14.98 -4.33
N ARG A 10 2.48 15.21 -3.19
CA ARG A 10 1.75 16.46 -2.91
C ARG A 10 2.20 17.03 -1.58
N LEU A 11 2.35 18.35 -1.56
CA LEU A 11 2.55 19.14 -0.36
C LEU A 11 1.32 20.02 -0.16
N VAL A 12 0.87 20.15 1.08
CA VAL A 12 -0.23 21.04 1.45
C VAL A 12 0.22 21.93 2.60
N VAL A 13 0.12 23.24 2.42
CA VAL A 13 0.47 24.25 3.43
C VAL A 13 -0.78 25.07 3.68
N ASP A 14 -1.24 25.10 4.93
CA ASP A 14 -2.45 25.83 5.35
C ASP A 14 -3.71 25.53 4.50
N GLY A 15 -3.83 24.26 4.06
CA GLY A 15 -4.94 23.78 3.24
C GLY A 15 -4.71 23.91 1.73
N GLU A 16 -3.69 24.66 1.30
CA GLU A 16 -3.42 24.93 -0.12
C GLU A 16 -2.32 24.03 -0.70
N PRO A 17 -2.51 23.48 -1.91
CA PRO A 17 -1.50 22.68 -2.59
C PRO A 17 -0.24 23.50 -2.93
N LEU A 18 0.92 23.05 -2.47
CA LEU A 18 2.22 23.62 -2.83
C LEU A 18 2.84 22.80 -3.97
N SER A 19 3.01 23.43 -5.14
CA SER A 19 3.58 22.80 -6.33
C SER A 19 5.11 22.75 -6.26
N MET A 20 5.68 21.54 -6.32
CA MET A 20 7.10 21.35 -6.60
C MET A 20 7.33 21.07 -8.07
N ARG A 21 8.00 22.00 -8.75
CA ARG A 21 8.27 21.89 -10.20
C ARG A 21 9.57 21.14 -10.52
N SER A 22 10.51 21.06 -9.57
CA SER A 22 11.78 20.37 -9.79
C SER A 22 11.64 18.88 -9.53
N ARG A 23 11.98 18.08 -10.55
CA ARG A 23 12.05 16.63 -10.46
C ARG A 23 13.01 16.17 -9.37
N ASN A 24 14.23 16.71 -9.35
CA ASN A 24 15.26 16.31 -8.38
C ASN A 24 14.86 16.68 -6.94
N LEU A 25 14.27 17.86 -6.71
CA LEU A 25 13.74 18.21 -5.39
C LEU A 25 12.64 17.24 -4.95
N SER A 26 11.72 16.92 -5.87
CA SER A 26 10.61 16.00 -5.59
C SER A 26 11.13 14.60 -5.23
N ILE A 27 12.10 14.07 -5.98
CA ILE A 27 12.71 12.76 -5.68
C ILE A 27 13.37 12.78 -4.31
N ILE A 28 14.25 13.77 -4.04
CA ILE A 28 14.95 13.87 -2.75
C ILE A 28 13.96 13.96 -1.59
N LEU A 29 12.92 14.79 -1.72
CA LEU A 29 11.92 14.93 -0.67
C LEU A 29 11.13 13.62 -0.46
N THR A 30 10.68 12.98 -1.54
CA THR A 30 10.00 11.68 -1.45
C THR A 30 10.89 10.65 -0.78
N THR A 31 12.16 10.53 -1.16
CA THR A 31 13.11 9.58 -0.54
C THR A 31 13.22 9.82 0.96
N LEU A 32 13.34 11.08 1.39
CA LEU A 32 13.43 11.45 2.79
C LEU A 32 12.14 11.18 3.58
N LEU A 33 10.97 11.40 2.97
CA LEU A 33 9.66 11.13 3.57
C LEU A 33 9.36 9.63 3.67
N VAL A 34 9.71 8.88 2.63
CA VAL A 34 9.61 7.42 2.59
C VAL A 34 10.50 6.81 3.68
N ARG A 35 11.69 7.37 3.91
CA ARG A 35 12.60 7.00 5.02
C ARG A 35 12.44 7.92 6.24
N ALA A 36 11.26 8.47 6.49
CA ALA A 36 11.04 9.39 7.60
C ALA A 36 11.53 8.78 8.92
N GLY A 37 12.30 9.55 9.69
CA GLY A 37 12.93 9.09 10.94
C GLY A 37 14.35 8.53 10.79
N SER A 38 14.74 8.07 9.60
CA SER A 38 16.01 7.39 9.32
C SER A 38 16.97 8.27 8.51
N VAL A 39 18.28 8.07 8.70
CA VAL A 39 19.30 8.80 7.94
C VAL A 39 19.34 8.26 6.51
N VAL A 40 19.18 9.16 5.55
CA VAL A 40 19.43 8.89 4.13
C VAL A 40 20.76 9.53 3.76
N THR A 41 21.71 8.72 3.30
CA THR A 41 23.05 9.21 2.99
C THR A 41 23.05 10.08 1.73
N VAL A 42 24.06 10.94 1.56
CA VAL A 42 24.20 11.72 0.32
C VAL A 42 24.32 10.79 -0.90
N ASP A 43 25.06 9.69 -0.76
CA ASP A 43 25.25 8.73 -1.85
C ASP A 43 23.95 7.97 -2.19
N ASP A 44 23.08 7.68 -1.21
CA ASP A 44 21.72 7.17 -1.47
C ASP A 44 20.88 8.18 -2.26
N LEU A 45 20.86 9.44 -1.84
CA LEU A 45 20.13 10.49 -2.56
C LEU A 45 20.63 10.63 -4.00
N ILE A 46 21.94 10.49 -4.23
CA ILE A 46 22.52 10.49 -5.58
C ILE A 46 21.95 9.33 -6.41
N ARG A 47 21.93 8.11 -5.85
CA ARG A 47 21.39 6.91 -6.53
C ARG A 47 19.90 7.03 -6.84
N GLU A 48 19.12 7.68 -5.98
CA GLU A 48 17.70 7.92 -6.22
C GLU A 48 17.43 8.88 -7.36
N VAL A 49 18.23 9.96 -7.44
CA VAL A 49 18.01 11.04 -8.40
C VAL A 49 18.59 10.71 -9.78
N TRP A 50 19.74 10.04 -9.85
CA TRP A 50 20.46 9.83 -11.10
C TRP A 50 20.87 8.38 -11.30
N THR A 51 20.57 7.83 -12.49
CA THR A 51 21.18 6.59 -12.98
C THR A 51 22.66 6.79 -13.35
N GLN A 52 22.98 7.96 -13.91
CA GLN A 52 24.35 8.39 -14.21
C GLN A 52 24.60 9.77 -13.56
N PRO A 53 25.28 9.81 -12.41
CA PRO A 53 25.43 11.04 -11.66
C PRO A 53 26.41 12.02 -12.33
N PRO A 54 26.14 13.35 -12.28
CA PRO A 54 27.08 14.35 -12.77
C PRO A 54 28.33 14.41 -11.89
N GLN A 55 29.43 14.96 -12.41
CA GLN A 55 30.72 15.07 -11.72
C GLN A 55 30.61 15.77 -10.34
N ARG A 56 29.70 16.74 -10.21
CA ARG A 56 29.40 17.47 -8.96
C ARG A 56 28.06 17.08 -8.34
N ALA A 57 27.73 15.78 -8.33
CA ALA A 57 26.45 15.29 -7.80
C ALA A 57 26.23 15.64 -6.32
N ARG A 58 27.27 15.57 -5.48
CA ARG A 58 27.18 15.94 -4.06
C ARG A 58 26.80 17.42 -3.88
N ASP A 59 27.45 18.32 -4.61
CA ASP A 59 27.12 19.75 -4.60
C ASP A 59 25.68 20.00 -5.05
N ALA A 60 25.23 19.26 -6.07
CA ALA A 60 23.84 19.33 -6.53
C ALA A 60 22.83 18.85 -5.47
N ILE A 61 23.16 17.82 -4.68
CA ILE A 61 22.34 17.42 -3.51
C ILE A 61 22.30 18.56 -2.49
N TYR A 62 23.44 19.15 -2.14
CA TYR A 62 23.48 20.25 -1.16
C TYR A 62 22.64 21.46 -1.59
N VAL A 63 22.71 21.84 -2.86
CA VAL A 63 21.86 22.90 -3.45
C VAL A 63 20.38 22.53 -3.35
N ASN A 64 20.03 21.28 -3.64
CA ASN A 64 18.64 20.83 -3.57
C ASN A 64 18.11 20.77 -2.12
N ILE A 65 18.92 20.33 -1.16
CA ILE A 65 18.57 20.36 0.27
C ILE A 65 18.35 21.79 0.76
N SER A 66 19.20 22.73 0.36
CA SER A 66 19.02 24.16 0.68
C SER A 66 17.71 24.72 0.11
N LYS A 67 17.36 24.37 -1.13
CA LYS A 67 16.07 24.73 -1.75
C LYS A 67 14.88 24.08 -1.03
N LEU A 68 15.01 22.82 -0.61
CA LEU A 68 13.97 22.13 0.17
C LEU A 68 13.72 22.85 1.50
N ARG A 69 14.78 23.14 2.28
CA ARG A 69 14.65 23.90 3.54
C ARG A 69 13.90 25.22 3.36
N ARG A 70 14.26 25.98 2.31
CA ARG A 70 13.55 27.22 1.96
C ARG A 70 12.08 26.98 1.62
N THR A 71 11.79 25.93 0.86
CA THR A 71 10.42 25.57 0.44
C THR A 71 9.56 25.12 1.62
N LEU A 72 10.15 24.42 2.58
CA LEU A 72 9.48 23.96 3.80
C LEU A 72 9.32 25.08 4.85
N GLY A 73 9.87 26.28 4.60
CA GLY A 73 9.91 27.36 5.58
C GLY A 73 10.79 27.05 6.80
N ASP A 74 11.68 26.07 6.67
CA ASP A 74 12.40 25.45 7.77
C ASP A 74 13.91 25.59 7.59
N MET A 75 14.38 26.78 7.99
CA MET A 75 15.80 27.16 7.90
C MET A 75 16.57 26.84 9.19
N SER A 76 15.89 26.31 10.22
CA SER A 76 16.49 25.97 11.51
C SER A 76 17.23 24.63 11.46
N GLN A 77 18.28 24.46 12.29
CA GLN A 77 18.99 23.18 12.36
C GLN A 77 18.17 22.07 13.07
N ASP A 78 17.19 22.48 13.90
CA ASP A 78 16.26 21.60 14.61
C ASP A 78 14.95 21.36 13.87
N GLY A 79 14.90 21.76 12.60
CA GLY A 79 13.78 21.61 11.71
C GLY A 79 13.31 20.17 11.50
N VAL A 80 12.24 20.04 10.72
CA VAL A 80 11.75 18.78 10.14
C VAL A 80 12.84 18.16 9.25
N LEU A 81 13.68 18.95 8.57
CA LEU A 81 14.79 18.46 7.71
C LEU A 81 16.19 18.78 8.29
N ARG A 82 16.80 17.79 8.95
CA ARG A 82 18.08 17.94 9.67
C ARG A 82 19.26 17.34 8.91
N SER A 83 20.41 17.98 9.04
CA SER A 83 21.69 17.40 8.62
C SER A 83 22.15 16.42 9.71
N ARG A 84 22.36 15.14 9.37
CA ARG A 84 22.91 14.13 10.29
C ARG A 84 23.87 13.25 9.51
N TYR A 85 25.16 13.33 9.83
CA TYR A 85 26.19 12.56 9.12
C TYR A 85 25.82 11.06 9.04
N PRO A 86 25.98 10.40 7.88
CA PRO A 86 26.58 10.89 6.63
C PRO A 86 25.57 11.48 5.61
N GLY A 87 24.43 12.00 6.06
CA GLY A 87 23.44 12.64 5.17
C GLY A 87 22.37 13.46 5.88
N TYR A 88 21.11 13.11 5.65
CA TYR A 88 19.96 13.90 6.09
C TYR A 88 18.89 13.01 6.70
N VAL A 89 18.15 13.55 7.66
CA VAL A 89 16.97 12.91 8.23
C VAL A 89 15.79 13.88 8.14
N MET A 90 14.64 13.36 7.74
CA MET A 90 13.39 14.10 7.79
C MET A 90 12.44 13.48 8.80
N ARG A 91 11.86 14.30 9.68
CA ARG A 91 10.90 13.87 10.71
C ARG A 91 9.66 14.75 10.68
N PRO A 92 8.69 14.48 9.80
CA PRO A 92 7.38 15.11 9.87
C PRO A 92 6.74 14.87 11.24
N HIS A 93 5.95 15.82 11.74
CA HIS A 93 5.17 15.59 12.97
C HIS A 93 4.09 14.54 12.73
N ASP A 94 3.61 13.92 13.81
CA ASP A 94 2.56 12.90 13.75
C ASP A 94 1.33 13.40 12.96
N GLY A 95 0.89 12.58 12.01
CA GLY A 95 -0.26 12.90 11.16
C GLY A 95 0.03 13.87 10.01
N GLN A 96 1.25 14.40 9.90
CA GLN A 96 1.64 15.24 8.75
C GLN A 96 2.01 14.43 7.52
N LEU A 97 2.22 13.12 7.62
CA LEU A 97 2.60 12.26 6.50
C LEU A 97 1.54 11.17 6.26
N ASP A 98 0.97 11.11 5.04
CA ASP A 98 -0.05 10.12 4.67
C ASP A 98 0.41 8.66 4.87
N LEU A 99 1.70 8.38 4.65
CA LEU A 99 2.31 7.07 4.91
C LEU A 99 2.21 6.63 6.38
N GLN A 100 2.39 7.54 7.34
CA GLN A 100 2.23 7.23 8.78
C GLN A 100 0.76 6.92 9.10
N VAL A 101 -0.17 7.70 8.53
CA VAL A 101 -1.61 7.50 8.72
C VAL A 101 -2.07 6.17 8.11
N PHE A 102 -1.60 5.85 6.91
CA PHE A 102 -1.85 4.56 6.26
C PHE A 102 -1.35 3.39 7.09
N HIS A 103 -0.12 3.48 7.62
CA HIS A 103 0.42 2.44 8.50
C HIS A 103 -0.44 2.25 9.75
N ARG A 104 -0.85 3.34 10.41
CA ARG A 104 -1.74 3.26 11.58
C ARG A 104 -3.05 2.54 11.26
N HIS A 105 -3.68 2.87 10.15
CA HIS A 105 -4.90 2.19 9.70
C HIS A 105 -4.71 0.71 9.41
N ARG A 106 -3.55 0.31 8.87
CA ARG A 106 -3.21 -1.12 8.70
C ARG A 106 -3.15 -1.83 10.04
N VAL A 107 -2.39 -1.30 10.99
CA VAL A 107 -2.23 -1.88 12.33
C VAL A 107 -3.58 -1.95 13.06
N GLU A 108 -4.39 -0.90 12.98
CA GLU A 108 -5.74 -0.88 13.53
C GLU A 108 -6.61 -1.97 12.92
N GLY A 109 -6.61 -2.12 11.58
CA GLY A 109 -7.37 -3.16 10.88
C GLY A 109 -6.99 -4.56 11.34
N HIS A 110 -5.69 -4.84 11.42
CA HIS A 110 -5.17 -6.10 11.94
C HIS A 110 -5.62 -6.36 13.38
N ARG A 111 -5.52 -5.36 14.26
CA ARG A 111 -5.96 -5.45 15.66
C ARG A 111 -7.46 -5.73 15.77
N TYR A 112 -8.29 -5.04 14.99
CA TYR A 112 -9.74 -5.24 14.99
C TYR A 112 -10.11 -6.64 14.50
N MET A 113 -9.49 -7.12 13.42
CA MET A 113 -9.72 -8.47 12.89
C MET A 113 -9.32 -9.56 13.89
N ALA A 114 -8.18 -9.40 14.57
CA ALA A 114 -7.73 -10.33 15.61
C ALA A 114 -8.70 -10.41 16.80
N ASN A 115 -9.38 -9.31 17.12
CA ASN A 115 -10.40 -9.23 18.16
C ASN A 115 -11.80 -9.65 17.68
N GLY A 116 -11.96 -10.02 16.40
CA GLY A 116 -13.25 -10.40 15.81
C GLY A 116 -14.15 -9.22 15.43
N ASP A 117 -13.68 -7.97 15.55
CA ASP A 117 -14.42 -6.79 15.10
C ASP A 117 -14.20 -6.53 13.61
N TYR A 118 -14.87 -7.33 12.79
CA TYR A 118 -14.71 -7.29 11.34
C TYR A 118 -15.17 -5.96 10.73
N LEU A 119 -16.17 -5.28 11.31
CA LEU A 119 -16.66 -4.00 10.79
C LEU A 119 -15.64 -2.90 11.00
N ALA A 120 -15.08 -2.77 12.21
CA ALA A 120 -14.03 -1.80 12.48
C ALA A 120 -12.77 -2.09 11.65
N ALA A 121 -12.44 -3.37 11.44
CA ALA A 121 -11.32 -3.77 10.59
C ALA A 121 -11.49 -3.27 9.14
N VAL A 122 -12.67 -3.49 8.56
CA VAL A 122 -13.02 -3.01 7.21
C VAL A 122 -12.91 -1.50 7.11
N HIS A 123 -13.44 -0.76 8.10
CA HIS A 123 -13.36 0.70 8.10
C HIS A 123 -11.91 1.19 8.16
N ALA A 124 -11.07 0.58 9.00
CA ALA A 124 -9.66 0.96 9.11
C ALA A 124 -8.92 0.75 7.78
N TRP A 125 -8.99 -0.44 7.17
CA TRP A 125 -8.30 -0.67 5.89
C TRP A 125 -8.85 0.16 4.73
N LYS A 126 -10.17 0.38 4.65
CA LYS A 126 -10.74 1.27 3.64
C LYS A 126 -10.30 2.72 3.83
N ALA A 127 -10.18 3.20 5.07
CA ALA A 127 -9.63 4.52 5.38
C ALA A 127 -8.17 4.62 4.92
N GLY A 128 -7.34 3.61 5.20
CA GLY A 128 -5.98 3.52 4.69
C GLY A 128 -5.92 3.55 3.15
N LEU A 129 -6.69 2.70 2.47
CA LEU A 129 -6.75 2.63 1.01
C LEU A 129 -7.17 3.96 0.37
N SER A 130 -8.04 4.74 1.03
CA SER A 130 -8.48 6.06 0.53
C SER A 130 -7.36 7.09 0.45
N LEU A 131 -6.27 6.89 1.20
CA LEU A 131 -5.08 7.75 1.13
C LEU A 131 -4.24 7.47 -0.11
N CYS A 132 -4.36 6.27 -0.71
CA CYS A 132 -3.62 5.89 -1.89
C CYS A 132 -4.22 6.54 -3.15
N ARG A 133 -3.41 7.31 -3.89
CA ARG A 133 -3.84 8.12 -5.03
C ARG A 133 -3.15 7.68 -6.30
N GLY A 134 -3.91 7.15 -7.25
CA GLY A 134 -3.39 6.76 -8.56
C GLY A 134 -2.22 5.77 -8.48
N THR A 135 -1.28 5.92 -9.42
CA THR A 135 -0.03 5.16 -9.42
C THR A 135 0.84 5.61 -8.24
N PRO A 136 1.33 4.67 -7.40
CA PRO A 136 2.32 4.98 -6.36
C PRO A 136 3.45 5.86 -6.88
N LEU A 137 3.85 6.83 -6.07
CA LEU A 137 4.87 7.82 -6.41
C LEU A 137 4.62 8.57 -7.75
N GLY A 138 3.48 8.43 -8.43
CA GLY A 138 3.28 8.97 -9.78
C GLY A 138 4.01 8.19 -10.90
N GLY A 139 4.37 6.93 -10.65
CA GLY A 139 4.96 6.01 -11.65
C GLY A 139 6.40 6.34 -12.02
N ALA A 140 6.76 6.17 -13.30
CA ALA A 140 8.12 6.34 -13.84
C ALA A 140 8.75 7.74 -13.63
N HIS A 141 7.97 8.70 -13.13
CA HIS A 141 8.44 10.06 -12.86
C HIS A 141 9.21 10.18 -11.53
N CYS A 142 9.08 9.21 -10.61
CA CYS A 142 9.70 9.24 -9.29
C CYS A 142 10.94 8.37 -9.19
N GLY A 143 12.11 8.97 -9.49
CA GLY A 143 13.41 8.37 -9.22
C GLY A 143 13.66 7.05 -9.95
N THR A 144 14.87 6.55 -9.86
CA THR A 144 15.22 5.21 -10.38
C THR A 144 16.04 4.42 -9.38
N GLY A 145 16.12 4.89 -8.14
CA GLY A 145 16.97 4.28 -7.13
C GLY A 145 16.27 3.17 -6.34
N PRO A 146 17.07 2.41 -5.58
CA PRO A 146 16.60 1.22 -4.87
C PRO A 146 15.59 1.53 -3.75
N ILE A 147 15.71 2.66 -3.05
CA ILE A 147 14.83 3.02 -1.93
C ILE A 147 13.40 3.23 -2.43
N LEU A 148 13.23 4.06 -3.47
CA LEU A 148 11.90 4.32 -4.01
C LEU A 148 11.32 3.11 -4.75
N GLY A 149 12.16 2.30 -5.43
CA GLY A 149 11.71 1.06 -6.07
C GLY A 149 11.24 0.01 -5.07
N SER A 150 11.97 -0.19 -3.97
CA SER A 150 11.54 -1.09 -2.88
C SER A 150 10.30 -0.57 -2.17
N PHE A 151 10.17 0.74 -1.98
CA PHE A 151 8.97 1.35 -1.40
C PHE A 151 7.74 1.14 -2.28
N ASP A 152 7.88 1.32 -3.60
CA ASP A 152 6.79 1.09 -4.55
C ASP A 152 6.29 -0.36 -4.47
N SER A 153 7.23 -1.32 -4.51
CA SER A 153 6.93 -2.75 -4.37
C SER A 153 6.20 -3.04 -3.04
N TRP A 154 6.72 -2.51 -1.94
CA TRP A 154 6.10 -2.65 -0.62
C TRP A 154 4.70 -2.02 -0.57
N LEU A 155 4.50 -0.84 -1.16
CA LEU A 155 3.22 -0.14 -1.15
C LEU A 155 2.18 -0.88 -1.98
N GLN A 156 2.55 -1.42 -3.15
CA GLN A 156 1.67 -2.25 -3.97
C GLN A 156 1.22 -3.49 -3.20
N GLN A 157 2.16 -4.21 -2.58
CA GLN A 157 1.85 -5.39 -1.78
C GLN A 157 0.96 -5.04 -0.58
N SER A 158 1.29 -3.96 0.13
CA SER A 158 0.53 -3.49 1.29
C SER A 158 -0.90 -3.08 0.93
N ARG A 159 -1.10 -2.48 -0.24
CA ARG A 159 -2.44 -2.13 -0.76
C ARG A 159 -3.24 -3.39 -1.10
N ALA A 160 -2.63 -4.34 -1.80
CA ALA A 160 -3.28 -5.61 -2.13
C ALA A 160 -3.72 -6.36 -0.87
N GLU A 161 -2.84 -6.44 0.14
CA GLU A 161 -3.16 -7.03 1.45
C GLU A 161 -4.35 -6.33 2.13
N CYS A 162 -4.39 -4.99 2.16
CA CYS A 162 -5.52 -4.26 2.75
C CYS A 162 -6.85 -4.59 2.04
N VAL A 163 -6.83 -4.74 0.71
CA VAL A 163 -8.02 -5.12 -0.07
C VAL A 163 -8.45 -6.53 0.30
N GLU A 164 -7.52 -7.49 0.30
CA GLU A 164 -7.81 -8.89 0.64
C GLU A 164 -8.39 -9.02 2.05
N LEU A 165 -7.75 -8.38 3.04
CA LEU A 165 -8.19 -8.47 4.44
C LEU A 165 -9.54 -7.76 4.68
N ALA A 166 -9.76 -6.62 4.03
CA ALA A 166 -11.05 -5.95 4.07
C ALA A 166 -12.16 -6.79 3.40
N ALA A 167 -11.85 -7.50 2.32
CA ALA A 167 -12.81 -8.39 1.67
C ALA A 167 -13.13 -9.61 2.55
N TRP A 168 -12.13 -10.28 3.12
CA TRP A 168 -12.36 -11.38 4.05
C TRP A 168 -13.18 -10.95 5.27
N SER A 169 -12.89 -9.79 5.83
CA SER A 169 -13.64 -9.25 6.97
C SER A 169 -15.07 -8.89 6.61
N GLN A 170 -15.32 -8.33 5.41
CA GLN A 170 -16.70 -8.12 4.92
C GLN A 170 -17.47 -9.44 4.81
N LEU A 171 -16.85 -10.49 4.23
CA LEU A 171 -17.51 -11.79 4.09
C LEU A 171 -17.78 -12.46 5.44
N ARG A 172 -16.83 -12.40 6.38
CA ARG A 172 -17.04 -12.90 7.74
C ARG A 172 -18.09 -12.12 8.53
N GLY A 173 -18.20 -10.82 8.29
CA GLY A 173 -19.24 -9.96 8.86
C GLY A 173 -20.60 -10.10 8.16
N GLY A 174 -20.76 -11.00 7.18
CA GLY A 174 -22.02 -11.18 6.44
C GLY A 174 -22.33 -10.06 5.44
N LEU A 175 -21.41 -9.13 5.20
CA LEU A 175 -21.58 -7.98 4.31
C LEU A 175 -21.32 -8.33 2.84
N CYS A 176 -21.95 -9.39 2.32
CA CYS A 176 -21.66 -9.94 1.00
C CYS A 176 -21.88 -8.91 -0.14
N HIS A 177 -22.95 -8.12 -0.09
CA HIS A 177 -23.22 -7.09 -1.11
C HIS A 177 -22.14 -5.99 -1.13
N SER A 178 -21.69 -5.52 0.04
CA SER A 178 -20.58 -4.57 0.12
C SER A 178 -19.27 -5.19 -0.40
N ALA A 179 -19.02 -6.47 -0.09
CA ALA A 179 -17.87 -7.20 -0.60
C ALA A 179 -17.90 -7.30 -2.14
N ILE A 180 -19.05 -7.59 -2.76
CA ILE A 180 -19.20 -7.68 -4.22
C ILE A 180 -18.80 -6.36 -4.88
N SER A 181 -19.38 -5.23 -4.45
CA SER A 181 -19.07 -3.91 -5.04
C SER A 181 -17.60 -3.55 -4.85
N PHE A 182 -17.06 -3.79 -3.65
CA PHE A 182 -15.67 -3.51 -3.31
C PHE A 182 -14.68 -4.34 -4.14
N LEU A 183 -14.89 -5.65 -4.23
CA LEU A 183 -14.03 -6.57 -4.97
C LEU A 183 -14.10 -6.35 -6.48
N THR A 184 -15.29 -6.02 -7.02
CA THR A 184 -15.45 -5.73 -8.45
C THR A 184 -14.58 -4.53 -8.87
N LEU A 185 -14.52 -3.49 -8.03
CA LEU A 185 -13.67 -2.33 -8.28
C LEU A 185 -12.17 -2.69 -8.25
N HIS A 186 -11.74 -3.48 -7.26
CA HIS A 186 -10.33 -3.79 -7.07
C HIS A 186 -9.79 -4.89 -8.00
N LEU A 187 -10.63 -5.83 -8.45
CA LEU A 187 -10.23 -6.84 -9.43
C LEU A 187 -9.85 -6.24 -10.79
N ALA A 188 -10.37 -5.07 -11.14
CA ALA A 188 -9.91 -4.34 -12.32
C ALA A 188 -8.46 -3.85 -12.20
N GLN A 189 -7.97 -3.64 -10.96
CA GLN A 189 -6.60 -3.20 -10.68
C GLN A 189 -5.65 -4.38 -10.44
N TYR A 190 -6.17 -5.50 -9.93
CA TYR A 190 -5.41 -6.70 -9.60
C TYR A 190 -5.99 -7.94 -10.30
N PRO A 191 -6.04 -7.97 -11.65
CA PRO A 191 -6.74 -9.02 -12.39
C PRO A 191 -6.14 -10.41 -12.22
N LEU A 192 -4.84 -10.49 -11.89
CA LEU A 192 -4.12 -11.75 -11.64
C LEU A 192 -4.20 -12.22 -10.18
N ASN A 193 -4.86 -11.47 -9.29
CA ASN A 193 -4.98 -11.87 -7.90
C ASN A 193 -6.11 -12.90 -7.72
N GLU A 194 -5.73 -14.18 -7.68
CA GLU A 194 -6.68 -15.29 -7.51
C GLU A 194 -7.45 -15.25 -6.18
N ILE A 195 -6.89 -14.69 -5.11
CA ILE A 195 -7.57 -14.56 -3.81
C ILE A 195 -8.77 -13.62 -3.95
N LEU A 196 -8.63 -12.50 -4.66
CA LEU A 196 -9.76 -11.59 -4.90
C LEU A 196 -10.86 -12.25 -5.75
N HIS A 197 -10.49 -13.08 -6.73
CA HIS A 197 -11.45 -13.89 -7.50
C HIS A 197 -12.18 -14.89 -6.60
N GLN A 198 -11.47 -15.61 -5.74
CA GLN A 198 -12.06 -16.54 -4.77
C GLN A 198 -13.06 -15.82 -3.85
N GLN A 199 -12.66 -14.68 -3.28
CA GLN A 199 -13.51 -13.87 -2.42
C GLN A 199 -14.77 -13.39 -3.14
N LEU A 200 -14.65 -12.94 -4.39
CA LEU A 200 -15.80 -12.45 -5.16
C LEU A 200 -16.74 -13.61 -5.53
N MET A 201 -16.20 -14.78 -5.88
CA MET A 201 -16.99 -16.00 -6.08
C MET A 201 -17.78 -16.35 -4.82
N LEU A 202 -17.11 -16.41 -3.66
CA LEU A 202 -17.77 -16.69 -2.38
C LEU A 202 -18.83 -15.63 -2.05
N ALA A 203 -18.57 -14.35 -2.31
CA ALA A 203 -19.52 -13.27 -2.09
C ALA A 203 -20.81 -13.46 -2.90
N PHE A 204 -20.69 -13.76 -4.19
CA PHE A 204 -21.84 -14.06 -5.05
C PHE A 204 -22.56 -15.34 -4.63
N PHE A 205 -21.81 -16.40 -4.33
CA PHE A 205 -22.36 -17.68 -3.92
C PHE A 205 -23.20 -17.58 -2.64
N LEU A 206 -22.65 -16.94 -1.59
CA LEU A 206 -23.35 -16.73 -0.32
C LEU A 206 -24.56 -15.79 -0.47
N SER A 207 -24.55 -14.93 -1.48
CA SER A 207 -25.69 -14.09 -1.88
C SER A 207 -26.68 -14.79 -2.83
N ARG A 208 -26.58 -16.12 -3.01
CA ARG A 208 -27.43 -16.94 -3.91
C ARG A 208 -27.36 -16.55 -5.39
N HIS A 209 -26.25 -15.95 -5.82
CA HIS A 209 -25.97 -15.56 -7.20
C HIS A 209 -24.99 -16.54 -7.88
N ARG A 210 -25.40 -17.81 -8.00
CA ARG A 210 -24.55 -18.90 -8.50
C ARG A 210 -23.98 -18.65 -9.90
N ALA A 211 -24.81 -18.15 -10.83
CA ALA A 211 -24.39 -17.88 -12.20
C ALA A 211 -23.27 -16.82 -12.25
N GLN A 212 -23.40 -15.75 -11.47
CA GLN A 212 -22.39 -14.70 -11.36
C GLN A 212 -21.09 -15.24 -10.75
N SER A 213 -21.17 -16.08 -9.71
CA SER A 213 -20.00 -16.73 -9.12
C SER A 213 -19.24 -17.58 -10.15
N LEU A 214 -19.92 -18.41 -10.94
CA LEU A 214 -19.28 -19.21 -11.98
C LEU A 214 -18.73 -18.34 -13.13
N GLY A 215 -19.39 -17.21 -13.43
CA GLY A 215 -18.89 -16.22 -14.37
C GLY A 215 -17.56 -15.59 -13.94
N VAL A 216 -17.37 -15.33 -12.64
CA VAL A 216 -16.09 -14.85 -12.09
C VAL A 216 -14.99 -15.88 -12.30
N PHE A 217 -15.24 -17.15 -12.03
CA PHE A 217 -14.27 -18.23 -12.28
C PHE A 217 -13.83 -18.29 -13.74
N GLN A 218 -14.79 -18.26 -14.68
CA GLN A 218 -14.48 -18.29 -16.11
C GLN A 218 -13.64 -17.10 -16.55
N ARG A 219 -13.91 -15.91 -16.00
CA ARG A 219 -13.12 -14.71 -16.27
C ARG A 219 -11.70 -14.85 -15.71
N ALA A 220 -11.55 -15.35 -14.49
CA ALA A 220 -10.24 -15.61 -13.88
C ALA A 220 -9.41 -16.58 -14.73
N CYS A 221 -10.00 -17.70 -15.16
CA CYS A 221 -9.32 -18.66 -16.05
C CYS A 221 -8.82 -18.02 -17.34
N ARG A 222 -9.65 -17.16 -17.97
CA ARG A 222 -9.27 -16.47 -19.20
C ARG A 222 -8.09 -15.52 -18.95
N VAL A 223 -8.19 -14.69 -17.93
CA VAL A 223 -7.12 -13.73 -17.58
C VAL A 223 -5.80 -14.44 -17.26
N LEU A 224 -5.83 -15.53 -16.47
CA LEU A 224 -4.63 -16.30 -16.13
C LEU A 224 -4.02 -17.00 -17.36
N ALA A 225 -4.86 -17.53 -18.24
CA ALA A 225 -4.41 -18.16 -19.47
C ALA A 225 -3.79 -17.12 -20.43
N ASP A 226 -4.45 -15.97 -20.61
CA ASP A 226 -4.02 -14.94 -21.56
C ASP A 226 -2.73 -14.22 -21.09
N GLU A 227 -2.61 -13.91 -19.80
CA GLU A 227 -1.49 -13.11 -19.27
C GLU A 227 -0.29 -13.96 -18.81
N LEU A 228 -0.53 -15.18 -18.34
CA LEU A 228 0.50 -16.04 -17.72
C LEU A 228 0.66 -17.40 -18.41
N GLY A 229 -0.26 -17.79 -19.29
CA GLY A 229 -0.24 -19.12 -19.92
C GLY A 229 -0.54 -20.27 -18.96
N VAL A 230 -1.16 -19.99 -17.81
CA VAL A 230 -1.44 -21.00 -16.77
C VAL A 230 -2.93 -21.14 -16.49
N GLY A 231 -3.32 -22.29 -15.93
CA GLY A 231 -4.66 -22.53 -15.41
C GLY A 231 -4.86 -21.99 -13.99
N PRO A 232 -6.12 -22.01 -13.48
CA PRO A 232 -6.43 -21.55 -12.13
C PRO A 232 -5.78 -22.43 -11.06
N SER A 233 -5.40 -21.81 -9.94
CA SER A 233 -4.89 -22.49 -8.75
C SER A 233 -5.88 -23.52 -8.18
N ARG A 234 -5.35 -24.44 -7.37
CA ARG A 234 -6.17 -25.43 -6.66
C ARG A 234 -7.20 -24.77 -5.73
N ASP A 235 -6.84 -23.69 -5.06
CA ASP A 235 -7.73 -22.99 -4.14
C ASP A 235 -8.90 -22.35 -4.89
N LEU A 236 -8.66 -21.76 -6.06
CA LEU A 236 -9.72 -21.24 -6.91
C LEU A 236 -10.63 -22.36 -7.47
N GLN A 237 -10.07 -23.52 -7.81
CA GLN A 237 -10.84 -24.69 -8.19
C GLN A 237 -11.70 -25.24 -7.04
N VAL A 238 -11.19 -25.24 -5.81
CA VAL A 238 -11.96 -25.64 -4.62
C VAL A 238 -13.18 -24.74 -4.43
N VAL A 239 -13.05 -23.42 -4.63
CA VAL A 239 -14.20 -22.50 -4.56
C VAL A 239 -15.20 -22.78 -5.68
N ARG A 240 -14.75 -23.09 -6.90
CA ARG A 240 -15.67 -23.53 -7.98
C ARG A 240 -16.45 -24.77 -7.56
N ASP A 241 -15.79 -25.78 -7.00
CA ASP A 241 -16.43 -27.03 -6.63
C ASP A 241 -17.48 -26.81 -5.52
N ILE A 242 -17.19 -25.97 -4.52
CA ILE A 242 -18.15 -25.51 -3.50
C ILE A 242 -19.42 -24.95 -4.15
N VAL A 243 -19.27 -24.09 -5.16
CA VAL A 243 -20.37 -23.46 -5.89
C VAL A 243 -21.15 -24.47 -6.74
N LEU A 244 -20.46 -25.48 -7.30
CA LEU A 244 -21.09 -26.52 -8.10
C LEU A 244 -21.95 -27.47 -7.26
N THR A 245 -21.49 -27.80 -6.04
CA THR A 245 -22.18 -28.69 -5.11
C THR A 245 -23.16 -27.96 -4.17
N ASP A 246 -23.28 -26.63 -4.27
CA ASP A 246 -24.09 -25.78 -3.38
C ASP A 246 -23.76 -25.96 -1.88
N ASP A 247 -22.47 -26.18 -1.56
CA ASP A 247 -22.02 -26.49 -0.19
C ASP A 247 -21.71 -25.22 0.61
N VAL A 248 -22.75 -24.59 1.15
CA VAL A 248 -22.64 -23.39 2.01
C VAL A 248 -21.76 -23.63 3.23
N GLY A 249 -21.87 -24.80 3.87
CA GLY A 249 -21.06 -25.13 5.05
C GLY A 249 -19.57 -25.19 4.75
N ARG A 250 -19.18 -25.67 3.56
CA ARG A 250 -17.77 -25.66 3.12
C ARG A 250 -17.30 -24.26 2.77
N ALA A 251 -18.15 -23.42 2.17
CA ALA A 251 -17.83 -22.00 1.96
C ALA A 251 -17.49 -21.29 3.28
N GLU A 252 -18.32 -21.48 4.32
CA GLU A 252 -18.11 -20.88 5.64
C GLU A 252 -16.82 -21.37 6.30
N ARG A 253 -16.47 -22.66 6.17
CA ARG A 253 -15.20 -23.19 6.67
C ARG A 253 -13.99 -22.60 5.96
N VAL A 254 -14.06 -22.42 4.64
CA VAL A 254 -12.99 -21.75 3.87
C VAL A 254 -12.82 -20.31 4.35
N LEU A 255 -13.91 -19.57 4.53
CA LEU A 255 -13.87 -18.21 5.09
C LEU A 255 -13.25 -18.16 6.49
N ALA A 256 -13.65 -19.09 7.36
CA ALA A 256 -13.13 -19.17 8.72
C ALA A 256 -11.62 -19.46 8.72
N SER A 257 -11.18 -20.41 7.90
CA SER A 257 -9.77 -20.79 7.76
C SER A 257 -8.91 -19.66 7.18
N ALA A 258 -9.42 -18.96 6.15
CA ALA A 258 -8.73 -17.83 5.54
C ALA A 258 -8.49 -16.71 6.56
N VAL A 259 -9.51 -16.34 7.33
CA VAL A 259 -9.39 -15.33 8.38
C VAL A 259 -8.49 -15.77 9.52
N ALA A 260 -8.58 -17.03 9.97
CA ALA A 260 -7.69 -17.55 11.00
C ALA A 260 -6.22 -17.51 10.54
N SER A 261 -5.95 -17.90 9.29
CA SER A 261 -4.62 -17.83 8.67
C SER A 261 -4.14 -16.39 8.51
N SER A 262 -5.02 -15.47 8.13
CA SER A 262 -4.71 -14.04 8.08
C SER A 262 -4.37 -13.51 9.46
N VAL A 263 -5.11 -13.88 10.52
CA VAL A 263 -4.84 -13.47 11.91
C VAL A 263 -3.53 -14.07 12.44
N SER A 264 -3.23 -15.33 12.14
CA SER A 264 -1.99 -15.97 12.60
C SER A 264 -0.75 -15.47 11.85
N SER A 265 -0.91 -15.02 10.61
CA SER A 265 0.15 -14.37 9.83
C SER A 265 0.35 -12.90 10.18
N LEU A 266 -0.53 -12.31 11.02
CA LEU A 266 -0.27 -11.05 11.72
C LEU A 266 0.85 -11.27 12.72
N ARG A 267 2.09 -11.32 12.23
CA ARG A 267 3.22 -11.00 13.10
C ARG A 267 2.95 -9.59 13.64
N PRO A 268 3.31 -9.28 14.91
CA PRO A 268 3.47 -7.90 15.30
C PRO A 268 4.56 -7.35 14.38
N SER A 269 4.16 -6.69 13.29
CA SER A 269 5.03 -6.24 12.23
C SER A 269 5.98 -5.19 12.79
N GLY A 270 7.15 -5.64 13.25
CA GLY A 270 8.34 -4.82 13.42
C GLY A 270 8.87 -4.28 12.08
N GLU A 271 8.27 -4.65 10.95
CA GLU A 271 8.56 -4.09 9.63
C GLU A 271 7.71 -2.83 9.35
N LEU A 272 7.84 -1.86 10.26
CA LEU A 272 7.53 -0.49 9.93
C LEU A 272 8.55 -0.06 8.88
N TRP A 273 8.11 0.16 7.64
CA TRP A 273 8.95 0.77 6.60
C TRP A 273 9.68 2.05 7.10
N CYS A 274 9.05 2.74 8.07
CA CYS A 274 9.55 3.96 8.71
C CYS A 274 10.13 3.78 10.13
N GLN A 275 10.40 2.57 10.63
CA GLN A 275 11.13 2.50 11.90
C GLN A 275 12.62 2.79 11.67
N PRO A 276 13.22 3.71 12.44
CA PRO A 276 14.66 3.76 12.50
C PRO A 276 15.15 2.42 13.06
N ASP A 277 16.21 1.86 12.47
CA ASP A 277 17.03 0.91 13.20
C ASP A 277 17.32 1.57 14.55
N SER A 278 16.92 0.92 15.64
CA SER A 278 17.21 1.37 17.00
C SER A 278 18.73 1.34 17.16
N VAL A 279 19.38 2.44 16.82
CA VAL A 279 20.77 2.71 17.14
C VAL A 279 20.72 3.48 18.46
N ASP A 280 20.91 2.73 19.55
CA ASP A 280 21.44 3.25 20.80
C ASP A 280 22.78 3.96 20.56
#